data_AF-A0A075JU08-F1
#
_entry.id   AF-A0A075JU08-F1
#
_cell.length_a   1.000
_cell.length_b   1.000
_cell.length_c   1.000
_cell.angle_alpha   90.00
_cell.angle_beta   90.00
_cell.angle_gamma   90.00
#
_symmetry.space_group_name_H-M   'P 1'
#
loop_
_entity.id
_entity.type
_entity.pdbx_description
1 polymer ?
#
loop_
_entity_poly.entity_id
_entity_poly.type
_entity_poly.pdbx_seq_one_letter_code
_entity_poly.pdbx_strand_id
1 'polypeptide(L)'
;MNRIYESFRQMKFGSGKMWHFIVYTLAFANILNSIADKELTKLLNANNETIYTYNYSLGATGLIFLIPGALLSLLIVTILVKIRDRFFPNLSTYKVIVSLFNLTKLLLKAVRFLGNALFYIIIFIVAIFSDGGGRSSSGGGSYHSGGSSKNSSIRKNLKKEAEWKASQLQKDANYAYKHAGKQAQYNINSHHFDDRLNRANAKQREANEAAKRARNL
;
A
#
# COMPACT_ATOMS: atom_id res chain seq x y z
N MET A 1 36.76 21.70 -29.23
CA MET A 1 37.21 20.67 -28.26
C MET A 1 36.12 20.41 -27.24
N ASN A 2 35.59 19.17 -27.17
CA ASN A 2 34.46 18.80 -26.34
C ASN A 2 34.83 18.80 -24.85
N ARG A 3 34.34 19.79 -24.09
CA ARG A 3 34.50 19.90 -22.62
C ARG A 3 34.11 18.64 -21.83
N ILE A 4 33.29 17.76 -22.43
CA ILE A 4 32.86 16.50 -21.82
C ILE A 4 34.04 15.53 -21.66
N TYR A 5 34.96 15.47 -22.63
CA TYR A 5 36.10 14.55 -22.61
C TYR A 5 37.19 14.94 -21.60
N GLU A 6 37.43 16.24 -21.38
CA GLU A 6 38.37 16.68 -20.34
C GLU A 6 37.87 16.40 -18.92
N SER A 7 36.54 16.41 -18.71
CA SER A 7 35.96 16.08 -17.41
C SER A 7 36.24 14.64 -16.97
N PHE A 8 36.39 13.72 -17.94
CA PHE A 8 36.70 12.31 -17.67
C PHE A 8 38.17 12.09 -17.29
N ARG A 9 39.11 12.85 -17.88
CA ARG A 9 40.55 12.63 -17.70
C ARG A 9 41.11 13.20 -16.39
N GLN A 10 40.39 14.13 -15.76
CA GLN A 10 40.82 14.79 -14.50
C GLN A 10 40.08 14.29 -13.23
N MET A 11 39.47 13.10 -13.26
CA MET A 11 39.08 12.45 -12.00
C MET A 11 40.34 11.99 -11.28
N LYS A 12 40.96 12.88 -10.49
CA LYS A 12 41.96 12.50 -9.51
C LYS A 12 41.33 11.45 -8.59
N PHE A 13 41.91 10.24 -8.60
CA PHE A 13 41.58 9.18 -7.67
C PHE A 13 41.66 9.75 -6.24
N GLY A 14 40.58 9.60 -5.47
CA GLY A 14 40.47 10.12 -4.11
C GLY A 14 39.75 11.47 -3.96
N SER A 15 39.29 12.11 -5.04
CA SER A 15 38.42 13.28 -4.91
C SER A 15 37.02 12.87 -4.40
N GLY A 16 36.42 13.69 -3.53
CA GLY A 16 35.08 13.40 -2.98
C GLY A 16 34.02 13.12 -4.05
N LYS A 17 34.15 13.68 -5.25
CA LYS A 17 33.24 13.45 -6.39
C LYS A 17 33.26 11.99 -6.88
N MET A 18 34.42 11.34 -6.85
CA MET A 18 34.56 9.93 -7.25
C MET A 18 33.79 9.01 -6.30
N TRP A 19 33.85 9.27 -4.99
CA TRP A 19 33.09 8.52 -3.99
C TRP A 19 31.58 8.61 -4.21
N HIS A 20 31.06 9.80 -4.53
CA HIS A 20 29.62 9.95 -4.84
C HIS A 20 29.22 9.13 -6.06
N PHE A 21 30.05 9.16 -7.13
CA PHE A 21 29.80 8.38 -8.33
C PHE A 21 29.77 6.87 -8.05
N ILE A 22 30.74 6.36 -7.29
CA ILE A 22 30.81 4.93 -6.91
C ILE A 22 29.58 4.55 -6.07
N VAL A 23 29.27 5.32 -5.02
CA VAL A 23 28.13 5.05 -4.13
C VAL A 23 26.81 5.04 -4.91
N TYR A 24 26.59 6.02 -5.79
CA TYR A 24 25.38 6.05 -6.62
C TYR A 24 25.33 4.90 -7.61
N THR A 25 26.45 4.54 -8.24
CA THR A 25 26.51 3.41 -9.18
C THR A 25 26.14 2.11 -8.49
N LEU A 26 26.69 1.85 -7.30
CA LEU A 26 26.36 0.67 -6.50
C LEU A 26 24.90 0.68 -6.04
N ALA A 27 24.38 1.83 -5.60
CA ALA A 27 22.98 1.97 -5.21
C ALA A 27 22.03 1.68 -6.39
N PHE A 28 22.30 2.23 -7.58
CA PHE A 28 21.48 1.99 -8.77
C PHE A 28 21.60 0.55 -9.26
N ALA A 29 22.80 -0.04 -9.26
CA ALA A 29 22.98 -1.44 -9.62
C ALA A 29 22.15 -2.36 -8.71
N ASN A 30 22.14 -2.11 -7.40
CA ASN A 30 21.32 -2.87 -6.45
C ASN A 30 19.81 -2.70 -6.69
N ILE A 31 19.36 -1.48 -6.98
CA ILE A 31 17.95 -1.21 -7.31
C ILE A 31 17.55 -1.93 -8.59
N LEU A 32 18.36 -1.82 -9.65
CA LEU A 32 18.10 -2.50 -10.92
C LEU A 32 18.10 -4.01 -10.75
N ASN A 33 19.03 -4.56 -9.97
CA ASN A 33 19.07 -5.98 -9.66
C ASN A 33 17.79 -6.44 -8.93
N SER A 34 17.35 -5.68 -7.92
CA SER A 34 16.11 -6.01 -7.19
C SER A 34 14.86 -5.91 -8.06
N ILE A 35 14.79 -4.95 -8.98
CA ILE A 35 13.70 -4.85 -9.95
C ILE A 35 13.74 -6.05 -10.91
N ALA A 36 14.91 -6.37 -11.46
CA ALA A 36 15.09 -7.50 -12.36
C ALA A 36 14.70 -8.83 -11.70
N ASP A 37 15.14 -9.09 -10.47
CA ASP A 37 14.77 -10.29 -9.71
C ASP A 37 13.25 -10.41 -9.53
N LYS A 38 12.57 -9.30 -9.15
CA LYS A 38 11.11 -9.28 -8.97
C LYS A 38 10.36 -9.49 -10.27
N GLU A 39 10.76 -8.81 -11.34
CA GLU A 39 10.09 -8.90 -12.63
C GLU A 39 10.34 -10.26 -13.28
N LEU A 40 11.54 -10.82 -13.18
CA LEU A 40 11.81 -12.16 -13.68
C LEU A 40 11.02 -13.22 -12.90
N THR A 41 10.93 -13.08 -11.57
CA THR A 41 10.08 -13.95 -10.75
C THR A 41 8.61 -13.87 -11.16
N LYS A 42 8.09 -12.66 -11.45
CA LYS A 42 6.73 -12.50 -11.97
C LYS A 42 6.55 -13.15 -13.34
N LEU A 43 7.48 -12.96 -14.25
CA LEU A 43 7.41 -13.53 -15.61
C LEU A 43 7.45 -15.07 -15.59
N LEU A 44 8.29 -15.65 -14.74
CA LEU A 44 8.38 -17.11 -14.58
C LEU A 44 7.10 -17.70 -13.96
N ASN A 45 6.50 -16.99 -13.01
CA ASN A 45 5.26 -17.43 -12.35
C ASN A 45 3.99 -17.14 -13.17
N ALA A 46 4.05 -16.23 -14.15
CA ALA A 46 2.90 -15.88 -14.97
C ALA A 46 2.43 -17.04 -15.87
N ASN A 47 3.34 -17.94 -16.25
CA ASN A 47 3.06 -19.05 -17.17
C ASN A 47 2.94 -20.43 -16.48
N ASN A 48 3.28 -20.55 -15.20
CA ASN A 48 3.19 -21.80 -14.45
C ASN A 48 2.49 -21.57 -13.12
N GLU A 49 1.21 -21.97 -13.01
CA GLU A 49 0.39 -21.81 -11.79
C GLU A 49 0.93 -22.60 -10.57
N THR A 50 1.90 -23.50 -10.76
CA THR A 50 2.34 -24.46 -9.74
C THR A 50 3.80 -24.33 -9.28
N ILE A 51 4.62 -23.44 -9.85
CA ILE A 51 5.97 -23.17 -9.32
C ILE A 51 5.88 -22.08 -8.24
N TYR A 52 5.16 -22.38 -7.17
CA TYR A 52 5.44 -21.70 -5.91
C TYR A 52 6.82 -22.17 -5.46
N THR A 53 7.75 -21.22 -5.25
CA THR A 53 9.01 -21.34 -4.48
C THR A 53 10.36 -21.26 -5.21
N TYR A 54 10.57 -20.31 -6.12
CA TYR A 54 11.93 -19.79 -6.31
C TYR A 54 11.91 -18.27 -6.43
N ASN A 55 12.47 -17.59 -5.41
CA ASN A 55 12.89 -16.20 -5.56
C ASN A 55 14.07 -16.22 -6.54
N TYR A 56 13.86 -15.71 -7.75
CA TYR A 56 14.96 -15.59 -8.68
C TYR A 56 15.98 -14.61 -8.12
N SER A 57 17.25 -15.00 -8.15
CA SER A 57 18.37 -14.16 -7.74
C SER A 57 19.43 -14.22 -8.83
N LEU A 58 19.72 -13.09 -9.45
CA LEU A 58 20.76 -12.99 -10.47
C LEU A 58 22.17 -13.25 -9.92
N GLY A 59 22.38 -13.20 -8.60
CA GLY A 59 23.67 -13.49 -7.98
C GLY A 59 24.81 -12.67 -8.59
N ALA A 60 25.92 -13.32 -8.97
CA ALA A 60 27.06 -12.65 -9.61
C ALA A 60 26.72 -12.05 -10.99
N THR A 61 25.71 -12.56 -11.69
CA THR A 61 25.28 -11.98 -12.99
C THR A 61 24.64 -10.60 -12.82
N GLY A 62 24.22 -10.24 -11.60
CA GLY A 62 23.77 -8.88 -11.27
C GLY A 62 24.83 -7.79 -11.49
N LEU A 63 26.12 -8.16 -11.63
CA LEU A 63 27.19 -7.23 -12.03
C LEU A 63 26.95 -6.61 -13.41
N ILE A 64 26.16 -7.24 -14.28
CA ILE A 64 25.78 -6.67 -15.59
C ILE A 64 25.07 -5.31 -15.43
N PHE A 65 24.40 -5.08 -14.29
CA PHE A 65 23.71 -3.83 -14.00
C PHE A 65 24.64 -2.70 -13.52
N LEU A 66 25.94 -2.95 -13.31
CA LEU A 66 26.89 -1.89 -12.99
C LEU A 66 27.02 -0.89 -14.15
N ILE A 67 27.01 -1.36 -15.40
CA ILE A 67 27.12 -0.50 -16.59
C ILE A 67 25.90 0.46 -16.69
N PRO A 68 24.65 -0.03 -16.73
CA PRO A 68 23.49 0.87 -16.76
C PRO A 68 23.37 1.71 -15.48
N GLY A 69 23.76 1.17 -14.32
CA GLY A 69 23.81 1.94 -13.06
C GLY A 69 24.80 3.11 -13.11
N ALA A 70 25.98 2.91 -13.70
CA ALA A 70 26.99 3.94 -13.90
C ALA A 70 26.51 5.04 -14.86
N LEU A 71 25.88 4.65 -15.97
CA LEU A 71 25.29 5.59 -16.94
C LEU A 71 24.18 6.44 -16.29
N LEU A 72 23.29 5.82 -15.52
CA LEU A 72 22.25 6.53 -14.77
C LEU A 72 22.83 7.49 -13.74
N SER A 73 23.84 7.04 -12.99
CA SER A 73 24.56 7.88 -12.02
C SER A 73 25.12 9.15 -12.68
N LEU A 74 25.80 8.98 -13.82
CA LEU A 74 26.37 10.09 -14.57
C LEU A 74 25.31 11.05 -15.10
N LEU A 75 24.22 10.51 -15.65
CA LEU A 75 23.08 11.29 -16.13
C LEU A 75 22.49 12.13 -15.01
N ILE A 76 22.25 11.55 -13.84
CA ILE A 76 21.70 12.24 -12.67
C ILE A 76 22.63 13.35 -12.19
N VAL A 77 23.94 13.07 -12.06
CA VAL A 77 24.92 14.08 -11.66
C VAL A 77 24.93 15.24 -12.67
N THR A 78 24.87 14.94 -13.96
CA THR A 78 24.86 15.96 -15.03
C THR A 78 23.61 16.84 -14.94
N ILE A 79 22.44 16.23 -14.76
CA ILE A 79 21.17 16.95 -14.59
C ILE A 79 21.21 17.80 -13.32
N LEU A 80 21.68 17.24 -12.21
CA LEU A 80 21.75 17.94 -10.93
C LEU A 80 22.66 19.18 -11.01
N VAL A 81 23.81 19.06 -11.68
CA VAL A 81 24.72 20.19 -11.92
C VAL A 81 24.04 21.25 -12.79
N LYS A 82 23.36 20.85 -13.88
CA LYS A 82 22.61 21.79 -14.73
C LYS A 82 21.48 22.51 -13.97
N ILE A 83 20.75 21.80 -13.11
CA ILE A 83 19.68 22.38 -12.28
C ILE A 83 20.27 23.35 -11.26
N ARG A 84 21.36 22.96 -10.58
CA ARG A 84 22.08 23.85 -9.65
C ARG A 84 22.49 25.13 -10.37
N ASP A 85 23.18 25.02 -11.49
CA ASP A 85 23.73 26.19 -12.19
C ASP A 85 22.62 27.11 -12.73
N ARG A 86 21.46 26.55 -13.08
CA ARG A 86 20.31 27.32 -13.59
C ARG A 86 19.48 27.99 -12.49
N PHE A 87 19.16 27.25 -11.42
CA PHE A 87 18.17 27.69 -10.43
C PHE A 87 18.79 28.11 -9.10
N PHE A 88 19.99 27.60 -8.78
CA PHE A 88 20.63 27.76 -7.49
C PHE A 88 22.16 27.98 -7.62
N PRO A 89 22.60 28.98 -8.40
CA PRO A 89 24.02 29.15 -8.73
C PRO A 89 24.91 29.33 -7.48
N ASN A 90 24.35 29.86 -6.40
CA ASN A 90 25.06 30.15 -5.15
C ASN A 90 24.99 29.00 -4.12
N LEU A 91 24.32 27.88 -4.43
CA LEU A 91 24.19 26.75 -3.51
C LEU A 91 25.18 25.63 -3.85
N SER A 92 25.72 25.00 -2.80
CA SER A 92 26.50 23.78 -2.97
C SER A 92 25.60 22.64 -3.47
N THR A 93 26.17 21.69 -4.22
CA THR A 93 25.45 20.53 -4.76
C THR A 93 24.69 19.76 -3.67
N TYR A 94 25.31 19.59 -2.49
CA TYR A 94 24.67 18.97 -1.34
C TYR A 94 23.42 19.74 -0.87
N LYS A 95 23.51 21.07 -0.73
CA LYS A 95 22.37 21.89 -0.33
C LYS A 95 21.23 21.83 -1.35
N VAL A 96 21.55 21.76 -2.65
CA VAL A 96 20.53 21.55 -3.70
C VAL A 96 19.85 20.19 -3.55
N ILE A 97 20.60 19.11 -3.30
CA ILE A 97 20.02 17.78 -3.05
C ILE A 97 19.09 17.81 -1.84
N VAL A 98 19.53 18.40 -0.72
CA VAL A 98 18.71 18.52 0.49
C VAL A 98 17.47 19.37 0.24
N SER A 99 17.60 20.48 -0.51
CA SER A 99 16.48 21.34 -0.89
C SER A 99 15.46 20.59 -1.76
N LEU A 100 15.93 19.84 -2.77
CA LEU A 100 15.08 19.02 -3.62
C LEU A 100 14.37 17.93 -2.80
N PHE A 101 15.07 17.29 -1.87
CA PHE A 101 14.49 16.28 -0.98
C PHE A 101 13.41 16.86 -0.05
N ASN A 102 13.64 18.06 0.48
CA ASN A 102 12.65 18.76 1.28
C ASN A 102 11.43 19.14 0.43
N LEU A 103 11.65 19.59 -0.80
CA LEU A 103 10.59 19.95 -1.74
C LEU A 103 9.75 18.73 -2.14
N THR A 104 10.37 17.58 -2.42
CA THR A 104 9.63 16.34 -2.69
C THR A 104 8.84 15.85 -1.47
N LYS A 105 9.41 15.97 -0.26
CA LYS A 105 8.68 15.66 0.99
C LYS A 105 7.46 16.56 1.19
N LEU A 106 7.58 17.85 0.90
CA LEU A 106 6.47 18.81 0.95
C LEU A 106 5.40 18.50 -0.10
N LEU A 107 5.79 18.21 -1.33
CA LEU A 107 4.87 17.78 -2.39
C LEU A 107 4.11 16.52 -1.99
N LEU A 108 4.79 15.52 -1.42
CA LEU A 108 4.14 14.28 -0.96
C LEU A 108 3.13 14.54 0.17
N LYS A 109 3.43 15.48 1.08
CA LYS A 109 2.47 15.92 2.10
C LYS A 109 1.26 16.61 1.48
N ALA A 110 1.47 17.49 0.50
CA ALA A 110 0.39 18.19 -0.20
C ALA A 110 -0.51 17.21 -0.96
N VAL A 111 0.06 16.23 -1.66
CA VAL A 111 -0.71 15.18 -2.35
C VAL A 111 -1.52 14.34 -1.36
N ARG A 112 -0.94 13.95 -0.22
CA ARG A 112 -1.68 13.23 0.84
C ARG A 112 -2.83 14.07 1.40
N PHE A 113 -2.60 15.37 1.60
CA PHE A 113 -3.64 16.28 2.08
C PHE A 113 -4.79 16.40 1.06
N LEU A 114 -4.47 16.58 -0.22
CA LEU A 114 -5.47 16.60 -1.30
C LEU A 114 -6.24 15.28 -1.40
N GLY A 115 -5.55 14.13 -1.31
CA GLY A 115 -6.19 12.82 -1.30
C GLY A 115 -7.17 12.65 -0.12
N ASN A 116 -6.77 13.08 1.08
CA ASN A 116 -7.64 13.06 2.26
C ASN A 116 -8.83 14.02 2.10
N ALA A 117 -8.61 15.22 1.57
CA ALA A 117 -9.68 16.19 1.32
C ALA A 117 -10.72 15.63 0.32
N LEU A 118 -10.27 15.04 -0.78
CA LEU A 118 -11.13 14.35 -1.75
C LEU A 118 -11.91 13.20 -1.11
N PHE A 119 -11.25 12.41 -0.26
CA PHE A 119 -11.91 11.34 0.47
C PHE A 119 -13.03 11.85 1.41
N TYR A 120 -12.79 12.94 2.14
CA TYR A 120 -13.82 13.56 2.98
C TYR A 120 -14.97 14.15 2.16
N ILE A 121 -14.69 14.72 0.99
CA ILE A 121 -15.73 15.21 0.08
C ILE A 121 -16.62 14.03 -0.38
N ILE A 122 -16.03 12.88 -0.72
CA ILE A 122 -16.80 11.68 -1.08
C ILE A 122 -17.68 11.23 0.09
N ILE A 123 -17.12 11.15 1.30
CA ILE A 123 -17.90 10.79 2.50
C ILE A 123 -19.04 11.78 2.73
N PHE A 124 -18.80 13.08 2.58
CA PHE A 124 -19.80 14.13 2.76
C PHE A 124 -20.93 14.01 1.74
N ILE A 125 -20.60 13.77 0.47
CA ILE A 125 -21.58 13.49 -0.59
C ILE A 125 -22.40 12.25 -0.21
N VAL A 126 -21.75 11.13 0.13
CA VAL A 126 -22.44 9.91 0.55
C VAL A 126 -23.35 10.17 1.75
N ALA A 127 -22.91 10.95 2.74
CA ALA A 127 -23.70 11.30 3.91
C ALA A 127 -24.98 12.06 3.54
N ILE A 128 -24.87 13.10 2.71
CA ILE A 128 -26.03 13.88 2.24
C ILE A 128 -27.02 12.99 1.47
N PHE A 129 -26.52 12.10 0.61
CA PHE A 129 -27.37 11.21 -0.18
C PHE A 129 -27.86 9.97 0.60
N SER A 130 -27.28 9.68 1.77
CA SER A 130 -27.69 8.55 2.63
C SER A 130 -28.91 8.84 3.49
N ASP A 131 -29.29 10.11 3.67
CA ASP A 131 -30.44 10.52 4.49
C ASP A 131 -31.82 10.30 3.81
N GLY A 132 -31.85 9.62 2.65
CA GLY A 132 -33.09 9.08 2.07
C GLY A 132 -33.58 7.79 2.74
N GLY A 133 -32.85 7.22 3.71
CA GLY A 133 -33.10 5.91 4.30
C GLY A 133 -33.56 5.92 5.76
N GLY A 134 -34.76 6.45 6.03
CA GLY A 134 -35.61 5.95 7.12
C GLY A 134 -35.12 6.13 8.56
N ARG A 135 -35.27 7.33 9.12
CA ARG A 135 -35.54 7.50 10.56
C ARG A 135 -36.92 6.91 10.88
N SER A 136 -37.01 5.62 11.19
CA SER A 136 -38.19 5.05 11.83
C SER A 136 -38.05 5.19 13.35
N SER A 137 -38.84 6.13 13.88
CA SER A 137 -39.13 6.30 15.29
C SER A 137 -39.59 4.98 15.93
N SER A 138 -39.02 4.67 17.09
CA SER A 138 -39.57 3.70 18.03
C SER A 138 -40.90 4.20 18.58
N GLY A 139 -41.98 3.97 17.84
CA GLY A 139 -43.36 4.11 18.29
C GLY A 139 -43.96 2.72 18.43
N GLY A 140 -44.27 2.33 19.66
CA GLY A 140 -45.02 1.11 19.94
C GLY A 140 -46.37 1.13 19.22
N GLY A 141 -46.69 0.04 18.54
CA GLY A 141 -47.91 -0.07 17.73
C GLY A 141 -48.23 -1.52 17.42
N SER A 142 -49.13 -2.05 18.22
CA SER A 142 -49.77 -3.36 18.17
C SER A 142 -50.60 -3.61 16.90
N TYR A 143 -50.49 -4.84 16.37
CA TYR A 143 -51.41 -5.62 15.50
C TYR A 143 -52.21 -4.92 14.38
N HIS A 144 -52.05 -5.36 13.12
CA HIS A 144 -53.13 -6.02 12.37
C HIS A 144 -52.68 -6.59 11.02
N SER A 145 -53.15 -7.81 10.75
CA SER A 145 -53.07 -8.56 9.50
C SER A 145 -53.89 -7.93 8.36
N GLY A 146 -53.33 -7.90 7.16
CA GLY A 146 -54.08 -7.63 5.93
C GLY A 146 -53.16 -7.65 4.72
N GLY A 147 -53.29 -8.67 3.87
CA GLY A 147 -52.31 -9.00 2.84
C GLY A 147 -52.27 -8.04 1.65
N SER A 148 -51.18 -8.07 0.90
CA SER A 148 -51.16 -7.93 -0.57
C SER A 148 -49.72 -8.16 -1.09
N SER A 149 -49.61 -8.73 -2.28
CA SER A 149 -48.47 -9.42 -2.92
C SER A 149 -47.11 -8.71 -3.06
N LYS A 150 -46.89 -7.53 -2.46
CA LYS A 150 -45.60 -6.79 -2.50
C LYS A 150 -44.62 -7.15 -1.37
N ASN A 151 -45.03 -7.99 -0.41
CA ASN A 151 -44.25 -8.28 0.79
C ASN A 151 -43.12 -9.32 0.59
N SER A 152 -43.21 -10.14 -0.47
CA SER A 152 -42.22 -11.20 -0.73
C SER A 152 -40.86 -10.65 -1.18
N SER A 153 -40.85 -9.58 -1.99
CA SER A 153 -39.62 -8.95 -2.45
C SER A 153 -38.90 -8.21 -1.32
N ILE A 154 -39.64 -7.51 -0.46
CA ILE A 154 -39.11 -6.81 0.71
C ILE A 154 -38.47 -7.81 1.69
N ARG A 155 -39.17 -8.90 2.01
CA ARG A 155 -38.64 -9.95 2.91
C ARG A 155 -37.40 -10.63 2.32
N LYS A 156 -37.38 -10.88 1.01
CA LYS A 156 -36.22 -11.45 0.32
C LYS A 156 -35.01 -10.50 0.35
N ASN A 157 -35.23 -9.21 0.18
CA ASN A 157 -34.17 -8.19 0.26
C ASN A 157 -33.61 -8.07 1.69
N LEU A 158 -34.48 -8.05 2.71
CA LEU A 158 -34.06 -8.02 4.11
C LEU A 158 -33.24 -9.26 4.50
N LYS A 159 -33.67 -10.44 4.03
CA LYS A 159 -32.93 -11.68 4.24
C LYS A 159 -31.54 -11.62 3.56
N LYS A 160 -31.48 -11.16 2.31
CA LYS A 160 -30.22 -11.01 1.57
C LYS A 160 -29.27 -10.01 2.25
N GLU A 161 -29.80 -8.90 2.76
CA GLU A 161 -29.01 -7.91 3.50
C GLU A 161 -28.48 -8.48 4.82
N ALA A 162 -29.32 -9.20 5.56
CA ALA A 162 -28.91 -9.88 6.79
C ALA A 162 -27.84 -10.95 6.54
N GLU A 163 -27.99 -11.75 5.48
CA GLU A 163 -26.99 -12.73 5.03
C GLU A 163 -25.66 -12.06 4.63
N TRP A 164 -25.72 -10.95 3.89
CA TRP A 164 -24.54 -10.18 3.53
C TRP A 164 -23.80 -9.64 4.77
N LYS A 165 -24.54 -9.07 5.71
CA LYS A 165 -23.99 -8.55 6.98
C LYS A 165 -23.36 -9.67 7.81
N ALA A 166 -24.01 -10.83 7.91
CA ALA A 166 -23.45 -12.01 8.57
C ALA A 166 -22.16 -12.48 7.89
N SER A 167 -22.09 -12.46 6.54
CA SER A 167 -20.88 -12.80 5.79
C SER A 167 -19.72 -11.85 6.08
N GLN A 168 -19.97 -10.54 6.17
CA GLN A 168 -18.94 -9.57 6.51
C GLN A 168 -18.41 -9.78 7.93
N LEU A 169 -19.29 -9.99 8.92
CA LEU A 169 -18.88 -10.29 10.29
C LEU A 169 -18.06 -11.58 10.38
N GLN A 170 -18.40 -12.60 9.59
CA GLN A 170 -17.62 -13.83 9.53
C GLN A 170 -16.23 -13.60 8.93
N LYS A 171 -16.10 -12.77 7.89
CA LYS A 171 -14.78 -12.38 7.33
C LYS A 171 -13.93 -11.65 8.36
N ASP A 172 -14.52 -10.73 9.11
CA ASP A 172 -13.85 -9.99 10.18
C ASP A 172 -13.40 -10.89 11.34
N ALA A 173 -14.23 -11.87 11.72
CA ALA A 173 -13.88 -12.89 12.70
C ALA A 173 -12.70 -13.75 12.21
N ASN A 174 -12.75 -14.24 10.96
CA ASN A 174 -11.67 -15.01 10.35
C ASN A 174 -10.35 -14.22 10.28
N TYR A 175 -10.43 -12.93 9.94
CA TYR A 175 -9.28 -12.03 9.93
C TYR A 175 -8.69 -11.88 11.34
N ALA A 176 -9.52 -11.70 12.36
CA ALA A 176 -9.07 -11.63 13.75
C ALA A 176 -8.38 -12.92 14.20
N TYR A 177 -8.93 -14.09 13.87
CA TYR A 177 -8.28 -15.38 14.14
C TYR A 177 -6.93 -15.51 13.44
N LYS A 178 -6.81 -15.07 12.17
CA LYS A 178 -5.54 -15.10 11.45
C LYS A 178 -4.46 -14.27 12.17
N HIS A 179 -4.84 -13.13 12.73
CA HIS A 179 -3.94 -12.30 13.53
C HIS A 179 -3.59 -12.92 14.88
N ALA A 180 -4.57 -13.52 15.56
CA ALA A 180 -4.31 -14.26 16.79
C ALA A 180 -3.36 -15.44 16.53
N GLY A 181 -3.54 -16.20 15.45
CA GLY A 181 -2.65 -17.30 15.05
C GLY A 181 -1.22 -16.84 14.74
N LYS A 182 -1.05 -15.69 14.07
CA LYS A 182 0.28 -15.09 13.89
C LYS A 182 0.93 -14.75 15.23
N GLN A 183 0.18 -14.18 16.18
CA GLN A 183 0.70 -13.89 17.52
C GLN A 183 1.08 -15.17 18.27
N ALA A 184 0.29 -16.23 18.13
CA ALA A 184 0.56 -17.55 18.74
C ALA A 184 1.91 -18.14 18.28
N GLN A 185 2.24 -17.97 16.99
CA GLN A 185 3.51 -18.43 16.43
C GLN A 185 4.72 -17.71 17.04
N TYR A 186 4.57 -16.45 17.46
CA TYR A 186 5.64 -15.71 18.13
C TYR A 186 5.73 -16.04 19.62
N ASN A 187 4.60 -15.97 20.34
CA ASN A 187 4.55 -16.27 21.77
C ASN A 187 3.11 -16.57 22.23
N ILE A 188 2.82 -17.86 22.37
CA ILE A 188 1.51 -18.36 22.80
C ILE A 188 1.18 -18.01 24.27
N ASN A 189 2.18 -17.86 25.13
CA ASN A 189 2.00 -17.58 26.56
C ASN A 189 1.98 -16.08 26.88
N SER A 190 1.70 -15.23 25.90
CA SER A 190 1.66 -13.78 26.10
C SER A 190 0.23 -13.30 26.38
N HIS A 191 0.06 -12.36 27.30
CA HIS A 191 -1.22 -11.67 27.53
C HIS A 191 -1.80 -11.07 26.23
N HIS A 192 -0.95 -10.64 25.30
CA HIS A 192 -1.37 -10.13 24.00
C HIS A 192 -1.98 -11.20 23.09
N PHE A 193 -1.58 -12.46 23.21
CA PHE A 193 -2.23 -13.56 22.52
C PHE A 193 -3.62 -13.80 23.08
N ASP A 194 -3.77 -13.87 24.41
CA ASP A 194 -5.06 -14.07 25.07
C ASP A 194 -6.07 -12.98 24.73
N ASP A 195 -5.66 -11.71 24.76
CA ASP A 195 -6.53 -10.58 24.38
C ASP A 195 -6.99 -10.68 22.92
N ARG A 196 -6.08 -11.01 21.99
CA ARG A 196 -6.42 -11.20 20.57
C ARG A 196 -7.33 -12.40 20.34
N LEU A 197 -7.12 -13.49 21.07
CA LEU A 197 -7.96 -14.68 21.00
C LEU A 197 -9.37 -14.40 21.55
N ASN A 198 -9.47 -13.72 22.69
CA ASN A 198 -10.75 -13.30 23.26
C ASN A 198 -11.52 -12.38 22.31
N ARG A 199 -10.83 -11.43 21.67
CA ARG A 199 -11.42 -10.56 20.65
C ARG A 199 -11.90 -11.33 19.43
N ALA A 200 -11.13 -12.31 18.96
CA ALA A 200 -11.54 -13.18 17.84
C ALA A 200 -12.78 -14.01 18.21
N ASN A 201 -12.80 -14.58 19.42
CA ASN A 201 -13.95 -15.33 19.95
C ASN A 201 -15.20 -14.45 20.06
N ALA A 202 -15.08 -13.21 20.54
CA ALA A 202 -16.20 -12.27 20.62
C ALA A 202 -16.78 -11.98 19.23
N LYS A 203 -15.92 -11.67 18.25
CA LYS A 203 -16.34 -11.45 16.85
C LYS A 203 -17.01 -12.69 16.24
N GLN A 204 -16.54 -13.89 16.57
CA GLN A 204 -17.16 -15.13 16.09
C GLN A 204 -18.56 -15.34 16.68
N ARG A 205 -18.77 -14.98 17.96
CA ARG A 205 -20.11 -15.02 18.57
C ARG A 205 -21.05 -14.03 17.88
N GLU A 206 -20.60 -12.80 17.64
CA GLU A 206 -21.39 -11.79 16.90
C GLU A 206 -21.75 -12.26 15.49
N ALA A 207 -20.80 -12.86 14.76
CA ALA A 207 -21.05 -13.43 13.44
C ALA A 207 -22.09 -14.56 13.49
N ASN A 208 -21.97 -15.46 14.47
CA ASN A 208 -22.92 -16.56 14.68
C ASN A 208 -24.32 -16.07 15.04
N GLU A 209 -24.43 -15.03 15.89
CA GLU A 209 -25.71 -14.41 16.22
C GLU A 209 -26.34 -13.72 15.01
N ALA A 210 -25.56 -12.99 14.22
CA ALA A 210 -26.03 -12.36 12.99
C ALA A 210 -26.53 -13.41 11.99
N ALA A 211 -25.82 -14.53 11.84
CA ALA A 211 -26.23 -15.65 11.00
C ALA A 211 -27.53 -16.30 11.50
N LYS A 212 -27.70 -16.47 12.82
CA LYS A 212 -28.96 -16.96 13.41
C LYS A 212 -30.12 -16.01 13.13
N ARG A 213 -29.92 -14.70 13.30
CA ARG A 213 -30.93 -13.68 12.99
C ARG A 213 -31.31 -13.71 11.51
N ALA A 214 -30.34 -13.83 10.61
CA ALA A 214 -30.58 -13.94 9.17
C ALA A 214 -31.39 -15.20 8.78
N ARG A 215 -31.17 -16.34 9.46
CA ARG A 215 -31.94 -17.57 9.23
C ARG A 215 -33.40 -17.46 9.67
N ASN A 216 -33.67 -16.66 10.70
CA ASN A 216 -34.99 -16.52 11.29
C ASN A 216 -35.87 -15.45 10.58
N LEU A 217 -35.34 -14.76 9.57
CA LEU A 217 -36.07 -13.81 8.71
C LEU A 217 -36.73 -14.52 7.51
#